data_AF-M2RBH9-F1
#
_entry.id   AF-M2RBH9-F1
#
_cell.length_a   1.000
_cell.length_b   1.000
_cell.length_c   1.000
_cell.angle_alpha   90.00
_cell.angle_beta   90.00
_cell.angle_gamma   90.00
#
_symmetry.space_group_name_H-M   'P 1'
#
loop_
_entity.id
_entity.type
_entity.pdbx_description
1 polymer ?
#
loop_
_entity_poly.entity_id
_entity_poly.type
_entity_poly.pdbx_seq_one_letter_code
_entity_poly.pdbx_strand_id
1 'polypeptide(L)'
;MNNHTLDLEQPTEATPLLSDRQDYGPGTSSSEVSLEVEPAVIQLQQKGTSSFAESLADLCPQSLSTRAAQASFLLNVLLELRARLHANTVYSEDVWDEWTAERQDGVRNEEVDRQILFTWSDFLRDQRTSDEIVEVLWLAFPLKQGRTETVRVCDFLAAGNAPQGLLTHRVVVLSMVCVWKGGLKTEPEHSIASRYDSGATPR
;
A
#
# COMPACT_ATOMS: atom_id res chain seq x y z
N MET A 1 -67.40 24.84 0.59
CA MET A 1 -66.83 23.82 -0.32
C MET A 1 -65.36 23.73 0.05
N ASN A 2 -65.00 22.66 0.74
CA ASN A 2 -63.74 22.54 1.49
C ASN A 2 -62.60 22.03 0.59
N ASN A 3 -61.45 22.65 0.81
CA ASN A 3 -60.14 22.34 0.25
C ASN A 3 -59.65 20.95 0.71
N HIS A 4 -59.02 20.20 -0.19
CA HIS A 4 -58.06 19.17 0.18
C HIS A 4 -56.90 19.21 -0.83
N THR A 5 -55.90 20.02 -0.51
CA THR A 5 -54.59 20.01 -1.15
C THR A 5 -53.74 19.00 -0.40
N LEU A 6 -53.26 17.97 -1.10
CA LEU A 6 -52.37 16.95 -0.55
C LEU A 6 -50.93 17.48 -0.59
N ASP A 7 -50.36 17.76 0.58
CA ASP A 7 -48.94 18.05 0.76
C ASP A 7 -48.13 16.77 0.54
N LEU A 8 -47.28 16.77 -0.49
CA LEU A 8 -46.26 15.76 -0.71
C LEU A 8 -45.01 16.20 0.07
N GLU A 9 -44.79 15.59 1.23
CA GLU A 9 -43.54 15.73 1.98
C GLU A 9 -42.36 15.26 1.12
N GLN A 10 -41.47 16.21 0.82
CA GLN A 10 -40.25 15.99 0.06
C GLN A 10 -39.18 15.46 1.02
N PRO A 11 -38.60 14.26 0.79
CA PRO A 11 -37.53 13.75 1.65
C PRO A 11 -36.26 14.60 1.48
N THR A 12 -35.94 15.43 2.47
CA THR A 12 -34.67 16.16 2.53
C THR A 12 -33.55 15.23 3.01
N GLU A 13 -32.70 14.78 2.09
CA GLU A 13 -31.44 14.08 2.35
C GLU A 13 -30.38 15.04 2.93
N ALA A 14 -30.65 15.61 4.10
CA ALA A 14 -29.68 16.41 4.85
C ALA A 14 -29.13 15.60 6.02
N THR A 15 -28.49 14.47 5.73
CA THR A 15 -27.77 13.68 6.73
C THR A 15 -26.31 14.15 6.75
N PRO A 16 -25.85 14.85 7.80
CA PRO A 16 -24.44 15.19 7.94
C PRO A 16 -23.66 13.90 8.21
N LEU A 17 -23.00 13.37 7.19
CA LEU A 17 -22.10 12.24 7.33
C LEU A 17 -20.79 12.72 7.94
N LEU A 18 -20.50 12.19 9.13
CA LEU A 18 -19.21 12.18 9.85
C LEU A 18 -18.92 13.41 10.71
N SER A 19 -19.32 13.33 11.98
CA SER A 19 -18.72 14.11 13.06
C SER A 19 -17.27 13.71 13.24
N ASP A 20 -16.39 14.71 13.25
CA ASP A 20 -14.98 14.63 13.59
C ASP A 20 -14.76 13.75 14.83
N ARG A 21 -14.14 12.59 14.61
CA ARG A 21 -13.81 11.63 15.66
C ARG A 21 -12.35 11.86 16.06
N GLN A 22 -12.12 12.83 16.93
CA GLN A 22 -10.88 12.94 17.69
C GLN A 22 -10.93 11.97 18.88
N ASP A 23 -10.42 10.75 18.69
CA ASP A 23 -10.20 9.82 19.79
C ASP A 23 -8.85 10.14 20.45
N TYR A 24 -8.91 10.80 21.61
CA TYR A 24 -7.83 10.80 22.61
C TYR A 24 -8.04 9.61 23.56
N GLY A 25 -7.07 8.70 23.62
CA GLY A 25 -7.01 7.65 24.65
C GLY A 25 -5.55 7.26 24.94
N PRO A 26 -5.03 7.50 26.17
CA PRO A 26 -3.68 7.12 26.55
C PRO A 26 -3.69 5.67 27.04
N GLY A 27 -3.51 4.74 26.10
CA GLY A 27 -3.13 3.36 26.42
C GLY A 27 -1.62 3.24 26.30
N THR A 28 -0.95 2.81 27.36
CA THR A 28 0.47 2.43 27.38
C THR A 28 0.73 1.37 26.32
N SER A 29 1.09 1.82 25.13
CA SER A 29 1.48 1.02 23.99
C SER A 29 2.86 0.43 24.28
N SER A 30 2.94 -0.90 24.30
CA SER A 30 4.15 -1.55 23.83
C SER A 30 4.51 -0.86 22.52
N SER A 31 5.69 -0.24 22.44
CA SER A 31 6.18 0.35 21.19
C SER A 31 6.32 -0.78 20.17
N GLU A 32 5.22 -1.11 19.48
CA GLU A 32 5.26 -1.88 18.26
C GLU A 32 6.14 -1.07 17.31
N VAL A 33 7.28 -1.65 16.97
CA VAL A 33 8.21 -1.06 16.04
C VAL A 33 7.47 -0.95 14.71
N SER A 34 7.00 0.26 14.42
CA SER A 34 6.28 0.54 13.19
C SER A 34 7.23 0.32 12.02
N LEU A 35 6.84 -0.54 11.08
CA LEU A 35 7.68 -0.93 9.95
C LEU A 35 7.52 0.09 8.83
N GLU A 36 8.43 1.05 8.82
CA GLU A 36 8.40 2.17 7.89
C GLU A 36 9.11 1.85 6.58
N VAL A 37 8.51 2.27 5.47
CA VAL A 37 9.05 2.03 4.12
C VAL A 37 10.23 2.96 3.80
N GLU A 38 10.15 4.24 4.15
CA GLU A 38 11.18 5.23 3.79
C GLU A 38 12.59 4.91 4.31
N PRO A 39 12.79 4.52 5.59
CA PRO A 39 14.13 4.17 6.08
C PRO A 39 14.76 2.99 5.30
N ALA A 40 13.95 1.99 4.95
CA ALA A 40 14.41 0.85 4.15
C ALA A 40 14.79 1.29 2.72
N VAL A 41 14.02 2.19 2.11
CA VAL A 41 14.34 2.78 0.79
C VAL A 41 15.66 3.55 0.85
N ILE A 42 15.86 4.39 1.87
CA ILE A 42 17.10 5.16 2.03
C ILE A 42 18.30 4.23 2.22
N GLN A 43 18.16 3.20 3.04
CA GLN A 43 19.23 2.21 3.25
C GLN A 43 19.59 1.48 1.95
N LEU A 44 18.57 1.11 1.16
CA LEU A 44 18.76 0.45 -0.13
C LEU A 44 19.44 1.38 -1.16
N GLN A 45 19.06 2.66 -1.18
CA GLN A 45 19.71 3.69 -2.01
C GLN A 45 21.19 3.87 -1.66
N GLN A 46 21.53 3.90 -0.36
CA GLN A 46 22.90 4.06 0.12
C GLN A 46 23.81 2.87 -0.22
N LYS A 47 23.28 1.64 -0.19
CA LYS A 47 24.03 0.43 -0.56
C LYS A 47 24.24 0.29 -2.07
N GLY A 48 23.41 0.93 -2.89
CA GLY A 48 23.46 0.86 -4.34
C GLY A 48 22.88 -0.44 -4.92
N THR A 49 22.79 -0.51 -6.24
CA THR A 49 22.03 -1.58 -6.94
C THR A 49 22.76 -2.93 -7.02
N SER A 50 24.09 -2.95 -6.82
CA SER A 50 24.91 -4.15 -7.01
C SER A 50 24.73 -5.23 -5.93
N SER A 51 24.15 -4.90 -4.77
CA SER A 51 23.97 -5.82 -3.62
C SER A 51 22.49 -5.88 -3.18
N PHE A 52 21.55 -5.70 -4.11
CA PHE A 52 20.12 -5.74 -3.77
C PHE A 52 19.68 -7.07 -3.14
N ALA A 53 20.09 -8.21 -3.69
CA ALA A 53 19.65 -9.51 -3.19
C ALA A 53 20.04 -9.75 -1.72
N GLU A 54 21.28 -9.40 -1.35
CA GLU A 54 21.77 -9.50 0.03
C GLU A 54 21.07 -8.46 0.92
N SER A 55 20.93 -7.23 0.42
CA SER A 55 20.31 -6.13 1.17
C SER A 55 18.84 -6.38 1.47
N LEU A 56 18.08 -6.96 0.54
CA LEU A 56 16.65 -7.23 0.73
C LEU A 56 16.40 -8.28 1.81
N ALA A 57 17.30 -9.26 1.95
CA ALA A 57 17.23 -10.24 3.03
C ALA A 57 17.43 -9.59 4.40
N ASP A 58 18.34 -8.61 4.49
CA ASP A 58 18.59 -7.84 5.73
C ASP A 58 17.47 -6.83 6.04
N LEU A 59 16.81 -6.30 5.01
CA LEU A 59 15.78 -5.27 5.13
C LEU A 59 14.44 -5.81 5.60
N CYS A 60 14.16 -7.09 5.39
CA CYS A 60 12.88 -7.67 5.76
C CYS A 60 12.81 -7.84 7.29
N PRO A 61 11.93 -7.10 7.99
CA PRO A 61 11.82 -7.21 9.43
C PRO A 61 11.29 -8.59 9.81
N GLN A 62 12.03 -9.29 10.69
CA GLN A 62 11.65 -10.61 11.21
C GLN A 62 10.38 -10.58 12.06
N SER A 63 9.90 -9.38 12.43
CA SER A 63 8.63 -9.20 13.13
C SER A 63 7.40 -9.48 12.25
N LEU A 64 7.54 -9.49 10.92
CA LEU A 64 6.45 -9.88 10.03
C LEU A 64 6.29 -11.39 10.02
N SER A 65 5.17 -11.87 10.58
CA SER A 65 4.89 -13.29 10.82
C SER A 65 4.52 -14.07 9.56
N THR A 66 3.98 -13.41 8.55
CA THR A 66 3.51 -14.05 7.31
C THR A 66 4.46 -13.75 6.15
N ARG A 67 4.62 -14.73 5.24
CA ARG A 67 5.40 -14.52 4.00
C ARG A 67 4.73 -13.49 3.08
N ALA A 68 3.41 -13.38 3.14
CA ALA A 68 2.64 -12.36 2.42
C ALA A 68 2.98 -10.95 2.92
N ALA A 69 3.00 -10.72 4.23
CA ALA A 69 3.39 -9.41 4.78
C ALA A 69 4.85 -9.06 4.44
N GLN A 70 5.77 -10.03 4.53
CA GLN A 70 7.16 -9.85 4.13
C GLN A 70 7.29 -9.46 2.64
N ALA A 71 6.61 -10.19 1.74
CA ALA A 71 6.61 -9.87 0.32
C ALA A 71 5.98 -8.50 0.04
N SER A 72 4.88 -8.16 0.74
CA SER A 72 4.24 -6.85 0.63
C SER A 72 5.19 -5.73 1.00
N PHE A 73 5.86 -5.84 2.14
CA PHE A 73 6.82 -4.84 2.61
C PHE A 73 7.96 -4.63 1.59
N LEU A 74 8.59 -5.73 1.15
CA LEU A 74 9.68 -5.67 0.17
C LEU A 74 9.24 -5.06 -1.15
N LEU A 75 8.04 -5.40 -1.64
CA LEU A 75 7.48 -4.82 -2.86
C LEU A 75 7.22 -3.32 -2.69
N ASN A 76 6.65 -2.88 -1.57
CA ASN A 76 6.45 -1.45 -1.29
C ASN A 76 7.79 -0.69 -1.29
N VAL A 77 8.83 -1.23 -0.64
CA VAL A 77 10.18 -0.63 -0.62
C VAL A 77 10.75 -0.51 -2.04
N LEU A 78 10.67 -1.57 -2.84
CA LEU A 78 11.21 -1.56 -4.21
C LEU A 78 10.40 -0.66 -5.16
N LEU A 79 9.07 -0.64 -5.04
CA LEU A 79 8.20 0.21 -5.86
C LEU A 79 8.35 1.69 -5.50
N GLU A 80 8.52 2.02 -4.22
CA GLU A 80 8.83 3.37 -3.77
C GLU A 80 10.21 3.82 -4.27
N LEU A 81 11.22 2.95 -4.22
CA LEU A 81 12.54 3.22 -4.81
C LEU A 81 12.41 3.51 -6.31
N ARG A 82 11.68 2.68 -7.06
CA ARG A 82 11.42 2.88 -8.48
C ARG A 82 10.74 4.22 -8.75
N ALA A 83 9.71 4.57 -7.99
CA ALA A 83 9.00 5.83 -8.13
C ALA A 83 9.94 7.03 -7.90
N ARG A 84 10.83 6.96 -6.91
CA ARG A 84 11.84 8.01 -6.65
C ARG A 84 12.87 8.12 -7.78
N LEU A 85 13.31 7.00 -8.36
CA LEU A 85 14.24 7.02 -9.50
C LEU A 85 13.60 7.70 -10.73
N HIS A 86 12.31 7.46 -10.98
CA HIS A 86 11.58 8.15 -12.04
C HIS A 86 11.34 9.64 -11.74
N ALA A 87 11.15 10.02 -10.48
CA ALA A 87 10.92 11.41 -10.10
C ALA A 87 12.20 12.28 -10.14
N ASN A 88 13.38 11.65 -10.02
CA ASN A 88 14.66 12.33 -9.86
C ASN A 88 15.43 12.53 -11.19
N THR A 89 14.78 12.48 -12.35
CA THR A 89 15.46 12.75 -13.63
C THR A 89 15.99 14.19 -13.65
N VAL A 90 17.32 14.31 -13.68
CA VAL A 90 18.01 15.62 -13.71
C VAL A 90 18.27 16.01 -15.15
N TYR A 91 17.88 17.22 -15.53
CA TYR A 91 18.21 17.81 -16.82
C TYR A 91 19.63 18.41 -16.80
N SER A 92 20.43 18.11 -17.82
CA SER A 92 21.75 18.72 -18.05
C SER A 92 21.68 19.64 -19.27
N GLU A 93 22.49 20.70 -19.30
CA GLU A 93 22.66 21.52 -20.51
C GLU A 93 23.49 20.80 -21.59
N ASP A 94 24.34 19.84 -21.20
CA ASP A 94 25.11 19.01 -22.12
C ASP A 94 24.34 17.74 -22.47
N VAL A 95 24.02 17.59 -23.76
CA VAL A 95 23.31 16.43 -24.34
C VAL A 95 24.05 15.11 -24.06
N TRP A 96 25.38 15.12 -24.01
CA TRP A 96 26.15 13.91 -23.72
C TRP A 96 26.04 13.49 -22.25
N ASP A 97 26.04 14.46 -21.34
CA ASP A 97 25.84 14.21 -19.92
C ASP A 97 24.41 13.74 -19.62
N GLU A 98 23.41 14.36 -20.26
CA GLU A 98 22.01 13.94 -20.16
C GLU A 98 21.85 12.49 -20.65
N TRP A 99 22.35 12.16 -21.85
CA TRP A 99 22.29 10.79 -22.36
C TRP A 99 23.02 9.78 -21.47
N THR A 100 24.16 10.17 -20.89
CA THR A 100 24.93 9.33 -19.98
C THR A 100 24.15 9.07 -18.68
N ALA A 101 23.51 10.11 -18.12
CA ALA A 101 22.66 10.00 -16.96
C ALA A 101 21.43 9.12 -17.23
N GLU A 102 20.72 9.35 -18.34
CA GLU A 102 19.58 8.54 -18.79
C GLU A 102 19.95 7.06 -18.92
N ARG A 103 21.12 6.76 -19.51
CA ARG A 103 21.58 5.38 -19.67
C ARG A 103 21.86 4.72 -18.32
N GLN A 104 22.47 5.44 -17.38
CA GLN A 104 22.74 4.92 -16.04
C GLN A 104 21.44 4.73 -15.25
N ASP A 105 20.50 5.67 -15.34
CA ASP A 105 19.18 5.59 -14.73
C ASP A 105 18.38 4.41 -15.32
N GLY A 106 18.47 4.19 -16.63
CA GLY A 106 17.87 3.04 -17.32
C GLY A 106 18.34 1.71 -16.74
N VAL A 107 19.66 1.52 -16.59
CA VAL A 107 20.23 0.30 -16.00
C VAL A 107 19.79 0.13 -14.53
N ARG A 108 19.75 1.21 -13.75
CA ARG A 108 19.29 1.17 -12.35
C ARG A 108 17.79 0.81 -12.26
N ASN A 109 16.96 1.38 -13.12
CA ASN A 109 15.52 1.08 -13.18
C ASN A 109 15.27 -0.36 -13.61
N GLU A 110 15.98 -0.87 -14.62
CA GLU A 110 15.88 -2.27 -15.05
C GLU A 110 16.30 -3.24 -13.93
N GLU A 111 17.29 -2.89 -13.13
CA GLU A 111 17.69 -3.68 -11.96
C GLU A 111 16.58 -3.72 -10.91
N VAL A 112 16.02 -2.57 -10.54
CA VAL A 112 14.91 -2.49 -9.57
C VAL A 112 13.69 -3.27 -10.09
N ASP A 113 13.35 -3.11 -11.37
CA ASP A 113 12.25 -3.85 -12.02
C ASP A 113 12.46 -5.37 -11.93
N ARG A 114 13.69 -5.83 -12.15
CA ARG A 114 14.02 -7.25 -12.04
C ARG A 114 13.86 -7.76 -10.61
N GLN A 115 14.25 -6.98 -9.60
CA GLN A 115 14.07 -7.35 -8.20
C GLN A 115 12.58 -7.37 -7.82
N ILE A 116 11.77 -6.41 -8.27
CA ILE A 116 10.31 -6.40 -8.05
C ILE A 116 9.69 -7.69 -8.60
N LEU A 117 10.01 -8.03 -9.86
CA LEU A 117 9.49 -9.23 -10.50
C LEU A 117 10.01 -10.51 -9.84
N PHE A 118 11.27 -10.52 -9.39
CA PHE A 118 11.85 -11.63 -8.65
C PHE A 118 11.14 -11.86 -7.30
N THR A 119 10.97 -10.81 -6.48
CA THR A 119 10.27 -10.89 -5.20
C THR A 119 8.84 -11.39 -5.37
N TRP A 120 8.11 -10.88 -6.36
CA TRP A 120 6.77 -11.35 -6.68
C TRP A 120 6.75 -12.82 -7.13
N SER A 121 7.66 -13.21 -8.02
CA SER A 121 7.75 -14.59 -8.53
C SER A 121 8.20 -15.58 -7.45
N ASP A 122 9.09 -15.18 -6.54
CA ASP A 122 9.52 -15.98 -5.40
C ASP A 122 8.35 -16.21 -4.43
N PHE A 123 7.57 -15.17 -4.14
CA PHE A 123 6.35 -15.29 -3.35
C PHE A 123 5.39 -16.31 -3.96
N LEU A 124 5.17 -16.26 -5.28
CA LEU A 124 4.30 -17.18 -6.02
C LEU A 124 4.91 -18.57 -6.31
N ARG A 125 6.13 -18.85 -5.86
CA ARG A 125 6.78 -20.15 -6.10
C ARG A 125 6.01 -21.32 -5.47
N ASP A 126 5.42 -21.08 -4.30
CA ASP A 126 4.59 -22.06 -3.59
C ASP A 126 3.10 -21.79 -3.86
N GLN A 127 2.25 -22.78 -3.59
CA GLN A 127 0.80 -22.61 -3.66
C GLN A 127 0.34 -21.54 -2.66
N ARG A 128 -0.24 -20.44 -3.16
CA ARG A 128 -0.79 -19.35 -2.34
C ARG A 128 -2.30 -19.34 -2.35
N THR A 129 -2.87 -18.91 -1.23
CA THR A 129 -4.30 -18.66 -1.07
C THR A 129 -4.68 -17.30 -1.62
N SER A 130 -5.97 -17.09 -1.91
CA SER A 130 -6.48 -15.79 -2.33
C SER A 130 -6.26 -14.72 -1.27
N ASP A 131 -6.36 -15.09 0.00
CA ASP A 131 -6.22 -14.14 1.12
C ASP A 131 -4.77 -13.68 1.26
N GLU A 132 -3.77 -14.57 1.11
CA GLU A 132 -2.35 -14.18 1.07
C GLU A 132 -2.04 -13.26 -0.11
N ILE A 133 -2.62 -13.50 -1.29
CA ILE A 133 -2.43 -12.62 -2.47
C ILE A 133 -3.03 -11.24 -2.21
N VAL A 134 -4.22 -11.18 -1.60
CA VAL A 134 -4.85 -9.93 -1.22
C VAL A 134 -4.03 -9.21 -0.16
N GLU A 135 -3.55 -9.92 0.85
CA GLU A 135 -2.64 -9.39 1.88
C GLU A 135 -1.41 -8.75 1.23
N VAL A 136 -0.73 -9.42 0.29
CA VAL A 136 0.44 -8.81 -0.40
C VAL A 136 0.08 -7.49 -1.08
N LEU A 137 -1.06 -7.43 -1.77
CA LEU A 137 -1.42 -6.28 -2.60
C LEU A 137 -1.99 -5.11 -1.79
N TRP A 138 -2.67 -5.40 -0.69
CA TRP A 138 -3.50 -4.44 0.05
C TRP A 138 -2.99 -4.12 1.46
N LEU A 139 -2.01 -4.87 1.98
CA LEU A 139 -1.40 -4.56 3.27
C LEU A 139 -0.69 -3.21 3.19
N ALA A 140 -1.07 -2.32 4.11
CA ALA A 140 -0.60 -0.95 4.17
C ALA A 140 0.57 -0.82 5.15
N PHE A 141 1.60 -0.08 4.73
CA PHE A 141 2.74 0.26 5.58
C PHE A 141 2.88 1.77 5.68
N PRO A 142 3.27 2.31 6.85
CA PRO A 142 3.57 3.73 6.99
C PRO A 142 4.75 4.11 6.09
N LEU A 143 4.59 5.18 5.32
CA LEU A 143 5.68 5.65 4.46
C LEU A 143 6.78 6.28 5.31
N LYS A 144 6.42 7.10 6.31
CA LYS A 144 7.35 7.89 7.15
C LYS A 144 6.96 7.88 8.62
N GLN A 145 7.95 7.96 9.52
CA GLN A 145 7.70 8.08 10.95
C GLN A 145 6.79 9.26 11.30
N GLY A 146 5.78 8.99 12.11
CA GLY A 146 4.88 10.02 12.65
C GLY A 146 3.93 10.64 11.63
N ARG A 147 3.87 10.12 10.39
CA ARG A 147 2.87 10.53 9.39
C ARG A 147 1.78 9.47 9.29
N THR A 148 0.56 9.93 8.97
CA THR A 148 -0.59 9.08 8.68
C THR A 148 -0.58 8.51 7.26
N GLU A 149 0.40 8.92 6.45
CA GLU A 149 0.58 8.47 5.08
C GLU A 149 1.04 7.01 5.07
N THR A 150 0.24 6.17 4.41
CA THR A 150 0.55 4.76 4.20
C THR A 150 0.61 4.48 2.71
N VAL A 151 1.38 3.46 2.34
CA VAL A 151 1.50 2.97 0.97
C VAL A 151 1.18 1.49 0.92
N ARG A 152 0.54 1.09 -0.18
CA ARG A 152 0.25 -0.31 -0.54
C ARG A 152 0.77 -0.58 -1.93
N VAL A 153 1.02 -1.85 -2.24
CA VAL A 153 1.41 -2.28 -3.59
C VAL A 153 0.36 -1.83 -4.63
N CYS A 154 -0.93 -1.89 -4.29
CA CYS A 154 -2.00 -1.44 -5.17
C CYS A 154 -1.92 0.04 -5.55
N ASP A 155 -1.40 0.90 -4.68
CA ASP A 155 -1.30 2.34 -4.94
C ASP A 155 -0.29 2.61 -6.07
N PHE A 156 0.82 1.87 -6.11
CA PHE A 156 1.80 1.94 -7.20
C PHE A 156 1.26 1.35 -8.51
N LEU A 157 0.47 0.28 -8.44
CA LEU A 157 -0.18 -0.31 -9.61
C LEU A 157 -1.17 0.67 -10.24
N ALA A 158 -1.98 1.34 -9.40
CA ALA A 158 -2.95 2.34 -9.85
C ALA A 158 -2.28 3.59 -10.45
N ALA A 159 -1.15 4.01 -9.88
CA ALA A 159 -0.38 5.16 -10.37
C ALA A 159 0.41 4.86 -11.67
N GLY A 160 0.49 3.61 -12.12
CA GLY A 160 1.33 3.22 -13.26
C GLY A 160 2.83 3.21 -12.94
N ASN A 161 3.20 3.24 -11.66
CA ASN A 161 4.58 3.26 -11.18
C ASN A 161 5.17 1.87 -10.97
N ALA A 162 4.50 0.81 -11.41
CA ALA A 162 4.96 -0.57 -11.33
C ALA A 162 5.52 -1.07 -12.68
N PRO A 163 6.46 -2.04 -12.68
CA PRO A 163 6.94 -2.64 -13.91
C PRO A 163 5.82 -3.32 -14.70
N GLN A 164 5.89 -3.27 -16.03
CA GLN A 164 4.87 -3.82 -16.92
C GLN A 164 4.57 -5.31 -16.66
N GLY A 165 5.60 -6.09 -16.29
CA GLY A 165 5.45 -7.50 -15.95
C GLY A 165 4.55 -7.73 -14.72
N LEU A 166 4.57 -6.82 -13.74
CA LEU A 166 3.71 -6.91 -12.56
C LEU A 166 2.29 -6.40 -12.89
N LEU A 167 2.17 -5.30 -13.62
CA LEU A 167 0.88 -4.72 -14.06
C LEU A 167 0.06 -5.71 -14.89
N THR A 168 0.72 -6.48 -15.76
CA THR A 168 0.08 -7.46 -16.64
C THR A 168 -0.01 -8.86 -16.03
N HIS A 169 0.49 -9.05 -14.81
CA HIS A 169 0.51 -10.37 -14.18
C HIS A 169 -0.91 -10.87 -13.90
N ARG A 170 -1.25 -12.06 -14.42
CA ARG A 170 -2.64 -12.58 -14.39
C ARG A 170 -3.21 -12.68 -12.97
N VAL A 171 -2.40 -13.08 -11.99
CA VAL A 171 -2.83 -13.17 -10.59
C VAL A 171 -3.15 -11.79 -10.00
N VAL A 172 -2.36 -10.76 -10.35
CA VAL A 172 -2.60 -9.38 -9.89
C VAL A 172 -3.93 -8.88 -10.47
N VAL A 173 -4.11 -9.02 -11.79
CA VAL A 173 -5.35 -8.62 -12.48
C VAL A 173 -6.58 -9.34 -11.90
N LEU A 174 -6.49 -10.65 -11.68
CA LEU A 174 -7.59 -11.43 -11.11
C LEU A 174 -7.90 -10.99 -9.67
N SER A 175 -6.87 -10.77 -8.84
CA SER A 175 -7.04 -10.30 -7.47
C SER A 175 -7.72 -8.92 -7.42
N MET A 176 -7.29 -7.98 -8.27
CA MET A 176 -7.94 -6.66 -8.41
C MET A 176 -9.40 -6.78 -8.82
N VAL A 177 -9.74 -7.65 -9.78
CA VAL A 177 -11.13 -7.88 -10.20
C VAL A 177 -11.96 -8.50 -9.07
N CYS A 178 -11.40 -9.43 -8.31
CA CYS A 178 -12.07 -10.04 -7.16
C CYS A 178 -12.37 -9.00 -6.07
N VAL A 179 -11.38 -8.19 -5.68
CA VAL A 179 -11.57 -7.13 -4.68
C VAL A 179 -12.51 -6.05 -5.18
N TRP A 180 -12.46 -5.68 -6.47
CA TRP A 180 -13.40 -4.73 -7.05
C TRP A 180 -14.85 -5.23 -7.01
N LYS A 181 -15.08 -6.51 -7.31
CA LYS A 181 -16.43 -7.10 -7.32
C LYS A 181 -16.96 -7.41 -5.92
N GLY A 182 -16.10 -7.88 -5.02
CA GLY A 182 -16.48 -8.40 -3.71
C GLY A 182 -16.21 -7.45 -2.54
N GLY A 183 -15.52 -6.34 -2.78
CA GLY A 183 -14.94 -5.52 -1.72
C GLY A 183 -13.70 -6.17 -1.10
N LEU A 184 -12.96 -5.38 -0.32
CA LEU A 184 -11.93 -5.90 0.57
C LEU A 184 -12.62 -6.49 1.79
N LYS A 185 -12.39 -7.78 2.08
CA LYS A 185 -12.83 -8.36 3.34
C LYS A 185 -11.96 -7.78 4.44
N THR A 186 -12.45 -6.73 5.09
CA THR A 186 -11.84 -6.27 6.34
C THR A 186 -12.15 -7.34 7.38
N GLU A 187 -11.12 -8.04 7.87
CA GLU A 187 -11.24 -8.79 9.12
C GLU A 187 -11.89 -7.86 10.15
N PRO A 188 -12.95 -8.29 10.84
CA PRO A 188 -13.69 -7.44 11.77
C PRO A 188 -12.83 -7.19 13.01
N GLU A 189 -11.81 -6.33 12.91
CA GLU A 189 -10.86 -6.09 14.00
C GLU A 189 -11.56 -5.62 15.28
N HIS A 190 -12.70 -4.94 15.15
CA HIS A 190 -13.64 -4.81 16.24
C HIS A 190 -15.05 -4.85 15.67
N SER A 191 -15.76 -5.95 15.94
CA SER A 191 -17.16 -6.13 15.60
C SER A 191 -17.94 -4.83 15.82
N ILE A 192 -18.61 -4.34 14.79
CA ILE A 192 -19.52 -3.19 14.88
C ILE A 192 -20.58 -3.43 15.98
N ALA A 193 -20.85 -4.70 16.33
CA ALA A 193 -21.70 -5.06 17.46
C ALA A 193 -21.17 -4.52 18.81
N SER A 194 -19.85 -4.40 19.00
CA SER A 194 -19.25 -3.77 20.20
C SER A 194 -19.61 -2.29 20.32
N ARG A 195 -19.87 -1.60 19.20
CA ARG A 195 -20.32 -0.19 19.21
C ARG A 195 -21.80 -0.03 19.60
N TYR A 196 -22.63 -1.06 19.45
CA TYR A 196 -24.07 -0.97 19.75
C TYR A 196 -24.42 -1.37 21.19
N ASP A 197 -23.53 -2.06 21.92
CA ASP A 197 -23.84 -2.57 23.27
C ASP A 197 -23.58 -1.56 24.41
N SER A 198 -23.01 -0.39 24.10
CA SER A 198 -22.67 0.63 25.13
C SER A 198 -23.79 1.63 25.44
N GLY A 199 -24.93 1.57 24.74
CA GLY A 199 -26.03 2.53 24.90
C GLY A 199 -27.38 1.98 25.37
N ALA A 200 -27.53 0.66 25.51
CA ALA A 200 -28.84 0.01 25.64
C ALA A 200 -29.11 -0.65 27.01
N THR A 201 -28.38 -0.31 28.07
CA THR A 201 -28.72 -0.74 29.45
C THR A 201 -29.34 0.43 30.24
N PRO A 202 -30.68 0.55 30.28
CA PRO A 202 -31.34 1.46 31.21
C PRO A 202 -31.10 0.98 32.65
N ARG A 203 -30.77 1.92 33.55
CA ARG A 203 -30.71 1.70 35.01
C ARG A 203 -32.10 1.73 35.64
#